data_AF-A0A183H264-F1
#
_entry.id   AF-A0A183H264-F1
#
_cell.length_a   1.000
_cell.length_b   1.000
_cell.length_c   1.000
_cell.angle_alpha   90.00
_cell.angle_beta   90.00
_cell.angle_gamma   90.00
#
_symmetry.space_group_name_H-M   'P 1'
#
loop_
_entity.id
_entity.type
_entity.pdbx_description
1 polymer ?
#
loop_
_entity_poly.entity_id
_entity_poly.type
_entity_poly.pdbx_seq_one_letter_code
_entity_poly.pdbx_strand_id
1 'polypeptide(L)'
;MSESEGSEISNIGVHSAGVSVSRDTGTKVDLILRIGGLRKRRSFFASLVSAFKKPSDPSKLCSNATFTMFNLTSSSLQFSIDVRTERREKRKKGNANRVDTYTCFIRKFPTNVNPDSAEFEIMEPASGNCFILLSLIKIDNLATNWKEFQDSNGTIDVSTL
;
A
#
# COMPACT_ATOMS: atom_id res chain seq x y z
N MET A 1 18.47 30.46 35.56
CA MET A 1 17.16 30.03 35.02
C MET A 1 17.46 29.19 33.80
N SER A 2 17.10 27.91 33.83
CA SER A 2 17.42 26.96 32.77
C SER A 2 16.25 26.90 31.80
N GLU A 3 16.46 27.34 30.56
CA GLU A 3 15.54 27.11 29.46
C GLU A 3 16.02 25.88 28.70
N SER A 4 15.38 24.75 28.98
CA SER A 4 15.48 23.53 28.17
C SER A 4 14.35 23.57 27.14
N GLU A 5 14.67 24.00 25.91
CA GLU A 5 13.81 23.80 24.75
C GLU A 5 13.81 22.31 24.39
N GLY A 6 12.86 21.57 24.96
CA GLY A 6 12.56 20.21 24.56
C GLY A 6 11.99 20.21 23.14
N SER A 7 12.76 19.64 22.22
CA SER A 7 12.34 19.35 20.86
C SER A 7 11.04 18.53 20.86
N GLU A 8 9.98 19.10 20.28
CA GLU A 8 8.79 18.34 19.92
C GLU A 8 9.16 17.37 18.79
N ILE A 9 9.67 16.19 19.16
CA ILE A 9 9.78 15.05 18.27
C ILE A 9 8.35 14.66 17.93
N SER A 10 7.87 15.14 16.79
CA SER A 10 6.62 14.68 16.19
C SER A 10 6.70 13.16 16.08
N ASN A 11 5.82 12.46 16.81
CA ASN A 11 5.73 11.00 16.81
C ASN A 11 5.25 10.52 15.42
N ILE A 12 6.16 10.50 14.45
CA ILE A 12 5.98 9.88 13.14
C ILE A 12 6.12 8.37 13.37
N GLY A 13 4.99 7.66 13.36
CA GLY A 13 4.99 6.21 13.41
C GLY A 13 5.40 5.66 12.04
N VAL A 14 6.57 5.05 11.95
CA VAL A 14 6.97 4.29 10.75
C VAL A 14 6.57 2.83 10.95
N HIS A 15 5.79 2.29 10.01
CA HIS A 15 5.20 0.97 10.07
C HIS A 15 5.50 0.18 8.79
N SER A 16 5.54 -1.14 8.89
CA SER A 16 5.56 -2.00 7.69
C SER A 16 4.13 -2.19 7.18
N ALA A 17 3.92 -2.04 5.87
CA ALA A 17 2.66 -2.38 5.22
C ALA A 17 2.53 -3.90 5.12
N GLY A 18 1.37 -4.44 5.48
CA GLY A 18 1.09 -5.87 5.29
C GLY A 18 0.89 -6.17 3.82
N VAL A 19 1.51 -7.24 3.30
CA VAL A 19 1.33 -7.70 1.91
C VAL A 19 0.83 -9.13 1.90
N SER A 20 -0.22 -9.38 1.11
CA SER A 20 -0.74 -10.73 0.91
C SER A 20 -1.22 -10.94 -0.52
N VAL A 21 -1.07 -12.15 -1.04
CA VAL A 21 -1.63 -12.57 -2.31
C VAL A 21 -3.10 -12.90 -2.08
N SER A 22 -3.98 -12.23 -2.82
CA SER A 22 -5.41 -12.50 -2.84
C SER A 22 -5.73 -13.64 -3.81
N ARG A 23 -5.13 -13.56 -5.00
CA ARG A 23 -5.40 -14.47 -6.11
C ARG A 23 -4.19 -14.54 -7.03
N ASP A 24 -3.99 -15.71 -7.61
CA ASP A 24 -3.07 -15.95 -8.71
C ASP A 24 -3.76 -16.83 -9.75
N THR A 25 -3.82 -16.38 -11.00
CA THR A 25 -4.46 -17.12 -12.12
C THR A 25 -3.43 -17.68 -13.10
N GLY A 26 -2.17 -17.78 -12.70
CA GLY A 26 -1.04 -18.13 -13.56
C GLY A 26 -0.47 -16.90 -14.29
N THR A 27 -1.30 -16.14 -14.99
CA THR A 27 -0.88 -14.94 -15.74
C THR A 27 -1.04 -13.63 -14.98
N LYS A 28 -2.03 -13.55 -14.08
CA LYS A 28 -2.34 -12.36 -13.28
C LYS A 28 -2.22 -12.70 -11.80
N VAL A 29 -1.60 -11.81 -11.03
CA VAL A 29 -1.53 -11.90 -9.58
C VAL A 29 -2.10 -10.63 -8.95
N ASP A 30 -2.95 -10.83 -7.95
CA ASP A 30 -3.60 -9.77 -7.19
C ASP A 30 -3.03 -9.73 -5.78
N LEU A 31 -2.42 -8.61 -5.41
CA LEU A 31 -1.85 -8.35 -4.08
C LEU A 31 -2.78 -7.43 -3.28
N ILE A 32 -2.99 -7.75 -2.01
CA ILE A 32 -3.61 -6.90 -1.02
C ILE A 32 -2.50 -6.23 -0.21
N LEU A 33 -2.47 -4.89 -0.25
CA LEU A 33 -1.62 -4.04 0.58
C LEU A 33 -2.47 -3.50 1.74
N ARG A 34 -2.16 -3.94 2.95
CA ARG A 34 -2.84 -3.56 4.20
C ARG A 34 -2.09 -2.41 4.85
N ILE A 35 -2.73 -1.26 4.86
CA ILE A 35 -2.20 -0.02 5.42
C ILE A 35 -3.24 0.48 6.44
N GLY A 36 -2.80 0.69 7.68
CA GLY A 36 -3.69 1.08 8.77
C GLY A 36 -4.25 2.48 8.57
N GLY A 37 -5.55 2.65 8.81
CA GLY A 37 -6.21 3.96 8.79
C GLY A 37 -6.55 4.51 7.40
N LEU A 38 -6.39 3.73 6.33
CA LEU A 38 -6.82 4.13 4.98
C LEU A 38 -8.33 4.43 4.94
N ARG A 39 -8.70 5.54 4.29
CA ARG A 39 -10.07 5.92 4.00
C ARG A 39 -10.27 6.10 2.50
N LYS A 40 -11.19 5.33 1.91
CA LYS A 40 -11.57 5.45 0.50
C LYS A 40 -12.12 6.85 0.22
N ARG A 41 -11.65 7.48 -0.85
CA ARG A 41 -12.21 8.75 -1.30
C ARG A 41 -13.58 8.50 -1.91
N ARG A 42 -14.66 8.94 -1.25
CA ARG A 42 -16.02 8.92 -1.81
C ARG A 42 -16.14 9.98 -2.90
N SER A 43 -15.71 9.68 -4.12
CA SER A 43 -16.00 10.51 -5.28
C SER A 43 -17.02 9.79 -6.16
N PHE A 44 -18.20 10.38 -6.31
CA PHE A 44 -19.30 9.91 -7.17
C PHE A 44 -18.97 9.90 -8.68
N PHE A 45 -17.72 10.19 -9.07
CA PHE A 45 -17.26 10.25 -10.46
C PHE A 45 -15.97 9.44 -10.73
N ALA A 46 -15.54 8.58 -9.79
CA ALA A 46 -14.31 7.80 -9.96
C ALA A 46 -14.41 6.66 -11.01
N SER A 47 -15.62 6.32 -11.46
CA SER A 47 -15.87 5.24 -12.43
C SER A 47 -15.38 5.52 -13.86
N LEU A 48 -15.04 6.77 -14.19
CA LEU A 48 -14.66 7.18 -15.55
C LEU A 48 -13.15 7.39 -15.77
N VAL A 49 -12.34 7.37 -14.69
CA VAL A 49 -10.90 7.67 -14.79
C VAL A 49 -10.06 6.39 -14.89
N SER A 50 -10.64 5.21 -14.64
CA SER A 50 -9.93 3.93 -14.62
C SER A 50 -9.56 3.36 -16.00
N ALA A 51 -10.08 3.89 -17.10
CA ALA A 51 -9.98 3.22 -18.40
C ALA A 51 -8.99 3.84 -19.41
N PHE A 52 -8.45 5.06 -19.19
CA PHE A 52 -7.71 5.74 -20.28
C PHE A 52 -6.38 6.42 -19.93
N LYS A 53 -6.00 6.60 -18.65
CA LYS A 53 -4.66 7.05 -18.28
C LYS A 53 -4.25 6.46 -16.94
N LYS A 54 -3.16 5.66 -16.94
CA LYS A 54 -2.44 5.18 -15.75
C LYS A 54 -2.48 6.27 -14.66
N PRO A 55 -3.00 6.02 -13.44
CA PRO A 55 -2.83 6.98 -12.37
C PRO A 55 -1.33 7.05 -12.08
N SER A 56 -0.68 8.11 -12.56
CA SER A 56 0.73 8.43 -12.30
C SER A 56 1.03 8.60 -10.81
N ASP A 57 -0.01 8.65 -9.98
CA ASP A 57 0.06 8.81 -8.54
C ASP A 57 -1.14 8.11 -7.84
N PRO A 58 -0.91 6.96 -7.19
CA PRO A 58 -1.95 6.23 -6.44
C PRO A 58 -2.51 7.03 -5.25
N SER A 59 -1.88 8.14 -4.85
CA SER A 59 -2.38 9.06 -3.81
C SER A 59 -3.76 9.64 -4.13
N LYS A 60 -4.15 9.73 -5.40
CA LYS A 60 -5.46 10.27 -5.80
C LYS A 60 -6.64 9.39 -5.40
N LEU A 61 -6.38 8.13 -5.04
CA LEU A 61 -7.41 7.13 -4.73
C LEU A 61 -7.86 7.15 -3.26
N CYS A 62 -7.05 7.73 -2.37
CA CYS A 62 -7.34 7.82 -0.94
C CYS A 62 -7.71 9.24 -0.54
N SER A 63 -8.56 9.37 0.49
CA SER A 63 -8.94 10.70 1.02
C SER A 63 -7.94 11.25 2.04
N ASN A 64 -7.14 10.38 2.65
CA ASN A 64 -6.25 10.71 3.75
C ASN A 64 -4.86 10.09 3.60
N ALA A 65 -4.46 9.66 2.41
CA ALA A 65 -3.16 9.04 2.19
C ALA A 65 -2.43 9.60 0.98
N THR A 66 -1.11 9.60 1.03
CA THR A 66 -0.23 10.09 -0.04
C THR A 66 0.97 9.17 -0.16
N PHE A 67 1.16 8.57 -1.33
CA PHE A 67 2.39 7.87 -1.68
C PHE A 67 3.51 8.89 -1.81
N THR A 68 4.48 8.81 -0.91
CA THR A 68 5.71 9.61 -0.95
C THR A 68 6.77 8.97 -1.83
N MET A 69 6.68 7.65 -2.04
CA MET A 69 7.51 6.90 -2.96
C MET A 69 6.73 5.70 -3.51
N PHE A 70 6.88 5.43 -4.79
CA PHE A 70 6.41 4.21 -5.42
C PHE A 70 7.37 3.82 -6.55
N ASN A 71 7.99 2.65 -6.42
CA ASN A 71 8.89 2.08 -7.42
C ASN A 71 8.51 0.61 -7.61
N LEU A 72 8.05 0.28 -8.82
CA LEU A 72 7.74 -1.07 -9.25
C LEU A 72 8.61 -1.39 -10.45
N THR A 73 9.44 -2.42 -10.31
CA THR A 73 10.22 -2.97 -11.41
C THR A 73 9.61 -4.28 -11.86
N SER A 74 10.25 -4.96 -12.82
CA SER A 74 9.84 -6.31 -13.19
C SER A 74 10.00 -7.32 -12.07
N SER A 75 10.87 -7.08 -11.08
CA SER A 75 11.22 -8.07 -10.05
C SER A 75 11.03 -7.60 -8.62
N SER A 76 10.71 -6.32 -8.39
CA SER A 76 10.68 -5.73 -7.05
C SER A 76 9.59 -4.69 -6.89
N LEU A 77 9.17 -4.47 -5.65
CA LEU A 77 8.24 -3.41 -5.26
C LEU A 77 8.77 -2.69 -4.03
N GLN A 78 8.80 -1.37 -4.11
CA GLN A 78 9.11 -0.49 -3.00
C GLN A 78 8.09 0.64 -2.96
N PHE A 79 7.51 0.88 -1.80
CA PHE A 79 6.68 2.07 -1.62
C PHE A 79 6.76 2.62 -0.20
N SER A 80 6.44 3.90 -0.09
CA SER A 80 6.20 4.60 1.16
C SER A 80 4.91 5.39 1.03
N ILE A 81 4.00 5.26 1.99
CA ILE A 81 2.72 5.94 2.01
C ILE A 81 2.49 6.59 3.37
N ASP A 82 2.23 7.90 3.34
CA ASP A 82 1.85 8.67 4.51
C ASP A 82 0.34 8.64 4.66
N VAL A 83 -0.15 8.25 5.83
CA VAL A 83 -1.57 8.21 6.18
C VAL A 83 -1.85 9.21 7.29
N ARG A 84 -2.73 10.16 7.01
CA ARG A 84 -3.22 11.12 7.98
C ARG A 84 -4.33 10.48 8.80
N THR A 85 -4.07 10.24 10.07
CA THR A 85 -5.04 9.68 11.01
C THR A 85 -5.53 10.77 11.95
N GLU A 86 -6.81 11.12 11.83
CA GLU A 86 -7.48 11.90 12.87
C GLU A 86 -7.74 10.96 14.05
N ARG A 87 -7.15 11.24 15.22
CA ARG A 87 -7.50 10.51 16.45
C ARG A 87 -8.98 10.74 16.74
N ARG A 88 -9.76 9.66 16.74
CA ARG A 88 -11.18 9.63 17.17
C ARG A 88 -11.38 9.80 18.68
N GLU A 89 -10.35 10.21 19.44
CA GLU A 89 -10.47 10.44 20.87
C GLU A 89 -10.73 11.92 21.16
N LYS A 90 -12.01 12.18 21.48
CA LYS A 90 -12.54 13.30 22.27
C LYS A 90 -11.73 14.60 22.26
N ARG A 91 -12.25 15.59 21.53
CA ARG A 91 -12.19 17.05 21.82
C ARG A 91 -11.24 17.43 22.96
N LYS A 92 -9.93 17.33 22.76
CA LYS A 92 -8.95 18.10 23.52
C LYS A 92 -8.24 18.99 22.52
N LYS A 93 -8.31 20.28 22.83
CA LYS A 93 -7.75 21.40 22.08
C LYS A 93 -6.25 21.18 21.96
N GLY A 94 -5.82 20.61 20.84
CA GLY A 94 -4.46 20.14 20.58
C GLY A 94 -4.45 19.40 19.25
N ASN A 95 -4.51 20.18 18.16
CA ASN A 95 -4.64 19.67 16.79
C ASN A 95 -3.30 19.07 16.32
N ALA A 96 -2.99 17.85 16.76
CA ALA A 96 -1.89 17.09 16.17
C ALA A 96 -2.46 16.18 15.08
N ASN A 97 -2.43 16.66 13.83
CA ASN A 97 -2.58 15.79 12.67
C ASN A 97 -1.46 14.76 12.71
N ARG A 98 -1.75 13.54 13.17
CA ARG A 98 -0.77 12.46 13.19
C ARG A 98 -0.64 11.92 11.77
N VAL A 99 0.61 11.79 11.33
CA VAL A 99 0.97 11.14 10.08
C VAL A 99 1.69 9.86 10.44
N ASP A 100 1.14 8.74 9.99
CA ASP A 100 1.78 7.44 10.08
C ASP A 100 2.31 7.06 8.69
N THR A 101 3.58 6.72 8.59
CA THR A 101 4.23 6.32 7.34
C THR A 101 4.29 4.80 7.28
N TYR A 102 3.75 4.21 6.21
CA TYR A 102 3.82 2.78 5.96
C TYR A 102 4.77 2.51 4.81
N THR A 103 5.71 1.60 5.02
CA THR A 103 6.70 1.20 4.01
C THR A 103 6.54 -0.26 3.65
N CYS A 104 6.81 -0.56 2.38
CA CYS A 104 6.92 -1.92 1.88
C CYS A 104 8.19 -2.03 1.06
N PHE A 105 8.88 -3.15 1.22
CA PHE A 105 10.02 -3.48 0.40
C PHE A 105 10.06 -4.97 0.10
N ILE A 106 9.75 -5.32 -1.15
CA ILE A 106 9.93 -6.64 -1.73
C ILE A 106 11.11 -6.53 -2.68
N ARG A 107 12.25 -7.13 -2.33
CA ARG A 107 13.46 -7.04 -3.16
C ARG A 107 13.39 -7.94 -4.38
N LYS A 108 12.76 -9.11 -4.26
CA LYS A 108 12.61 -10.06 -5.35
C LYS A 108 11.30 -10.84 -5.25
N PHE A 109 10.44 -10.67 -6.25
CA PHE A 109 9.23 -11.46 -6.42
C PHE A 109 9.52 -12.92 -6.76
N PRO A 110 8.56 -13.85 -6.56
CA PRO A 110 8.69 -15.26 -6.97
C PRO A 110 8.91 -15.42 -8.48
N THR A 111 8.34 -14.51 -9.28
CA THR A 111 8.50 -14.43 -10.73
C THR A 111 8.50 -12.97 -11.19
N ASN A 112 8.91 -12.69 -12.42
CA ASN A 112 8.86 -11.33 -12.95
C ASN A 112 7.43 -10.93 -13.37
N VAL A 113 7.16 -9.63 -13.27
CA VAL A 113 5.91 -8.98 -13.66
C VAL A 113 6.17 -7.89 -14.70
N ASN A 114 5.13 -7.49 -15.42
CA ASN A 114 5.14 -6.31 -16.26
C ASN A 114 4.76 -5.08 -15.40
N PRO A 115 5.72 -4.19 -15.05
CA PRO A 115 5.41 -3.01 -14.23
C PRO A 115 4.41 -2.06 -14.91
N ASP A 116 4.39 -2.03 -16.25
CA ASP A 116 3.48 -1.20 -17.02
C ASP A 116 2.02 -1.67 -16.98
N SER A 117 1.79 -2.91 -16.54
CA SER A 117 0.45 -3.51 -16.41
C SER A 117 -0.20 -3.28 -15.04
N ALA A 118 0.47 -2.56 -14.13
CA ALA A 118 0.01 -2.41 -12.76
C ALA A 118 -1.31 -1.62 -12.67
N GLU A 119 -2.31 -2.21 -12.00
CA GLU A 119 -3.60 -1.58 -11.71
C GLU A 119 -3.80 -1.47 -10.20
N PHE A 120 -4.37 -0.35 -9.75
CA PHE A 120 -4.66 -0.08 -8.34
C PHE A 120 -6.15 0.13 -8.12
N GLU A 121 -6.69 -0.54 -7.10
CA GLU A 121 -8.05 -0.31 -6.63
C GLU A 121 -8.08 -0.15 -5.11
N ILE A 122 -8.89 0.78 -4.60
CA ILE A 122 -9.15 0.88 -3.16
C ILE A 122 -10.44 0.13 -2.84
N MET A 123 -10.30 -0.95 -2.09
CA MET A 123 -11.42 -1.76 -1.64
C MET A 123 -11.80 -1.37 -0.21
N GLU A 124 -13.11 -1.22 0.01
CA GLU A 124 -13.71 -0.92 1.32
C GLU A 124 -14.66 -2.07 1.68
N PRO A 125 -14.18 -3.09 2.43
CA PRO A 125 -15.03 -4.18 2.88
C PRO A 125 -16.01 -3.69 3.95
N ALA A 126 -17.09 -4.44 4.19
CA ALA A 126 -18.06 -4.13 5.25
C ALA A 126 -17.43 -4.05 6.66
N SER A 127 -16.26 -4.67 6.86
CA SER A 127 -15.47 -4.58 8.09
C SER A 127 -14.81 -3.21 8.33
N GLY A 128 -14.87 -2.31 7.34
CA GLY A 128 -14.54 -0.89 7.48
C GLY A 128 -13.09 -0.49 7.21
N ASN A 129 -12.13 -1.42 7.27
CA ASN A 129 -10.73 -1.11 6.97
C ASN A 129 -10.46 -1.21 5.47
N CYS A 130 -10.16 -0.07 4.84
CA CYS A 130 -9.79 -0.04 3.43
C CYS A 130 -8.44 -0.71 3.21
N PHE A 131 -8.26 -1.31 2.03
CA PHE A 131 -6.98 -1.82 1.57
C PHE A 131 -6.78 -1.50 0.08
N ILE A 132 -5.54 -1.58 -0.38
CA ILE A 132 -5.19 -1.38 -1.78
C ILE A 132 -5.06 -2.75 -2.44
N LEU A 133 -5.80 -2.97 -3.51
CA LEU A 133 -5.60 -4.09 -4.42
C LEU A 133 -4.63 -3.64 -5.52
N LEU A 134 -3.49 -4.32 -5.64
CA LEU A 134 -2.52 -4.14 -6.70
C LEU A 134 -2.57 -5.38 -7.62
N SER A 135 -2.98 -5.18 -8.86
CA SER A 135 -2.99 -6.23 -9.87
C SER A 135 -1.75 -6.14 -10.75
N LEU A 136 -1.09 -7.28 -11.02
CA LEU A 136 0.13 -7.38 -11.83
C LEU A 136 0.01 -8.53 -12.83
N ILE A 137 0.55 -8.35 -14.03
CA ILE A 137 0.68 -9.43 -15.03
C ILE A 137 2.08 -10.04 -14.95
N LYS A 138 2.17 -11.35 -14.81
CA LYS A 138 3.44 -12.08 -14.86
C LYS A 138 3.95 -12.15 -16.29
N ILE A 139 5.27 -12.06 -16.46
CA ILE A 139 5.93 -12.14 -17.78
C ILE A 139 6.83 -13.36 -17.94
N ASP A 140 7.06 -14.11 -16.86
CA ASP A 140 7.77 -15.37 -16.89
C ASP A 140 7.24 -16.35 -15.85
N ASN A 141 7.70 -17.60 -15.96
CA ASN A 141 7.47 -18.69 -15.01
C ASN A 141 6.02 -18.76 -14.47
N LEU A 142 5.05 -18.72 -15.40
CA LEU A 142 3.61 -18.61 -15.11
C LEU A 142 3.07 -19.77 -14.25
N ALA A 143 3.79 -20.89 -14.19
CA ALA A 143 3.46 -22.05 -13.38
C ALA A 143 3.68 -21.80 -11.86
N THR A 144 4.48 -20.82 -11.48
CA THR A 144 4.71 -20.51 -10.06
C THR A 144 3.50 -19.81 -9.48
N ASN A 145 2.81 -20.48 -8.56
CA ASN A 145 1.67 -19.93 -7.82
C ASN A 145 2.15 -19.12 -6.61
N TRP A 146 1.97 -17.80 -6.66
CA TRP A 146 2.41 -16.89 -5.60
C TRP A 146 1.62 -17.06 -4.30
N LYS A 147 0.36 -17.53 -4.38
CA LYS A 147 -0.46 -17.78 -3.18
C LYS A 147 0.08 -18.97 -2.41
N GLU A 148 0.33 -20.08 -3.11
CA GLU A 148 0.93 -21.28 -2.51
C GLU A 148 2.35 -21.00 -2.00
N PHE A 149 3.12 -20.22 -2.76
CA PHE A 149 4.44 -19.75 -2.34
C PHE A 149 4.36 -18.94 -1.03
N GLN A 150 3.44 -17.98 -0.94
CA GLN A 150 3.27 -17.19 0.28
C GLN A 150 2.80 -18.07 1.44
N ASP A 151 1.85 -18.97 1.22
CA ASP A 151 1.32 -19.83 2.28
C ASP A 151 2.40 -20.75 2.86
N SER A 152 3.37 -21.16 2.03
CA SER A 152 4.49 -22.01 2.44
C SER A 152 5.60 -21.23 3.15
N ASN A 153 5.85 -19.98 2.74
CA ASN A 153 7.02 -19.20 3.17
C ASN A 153 6.69 -18.03 4.11
N GLY A 154 5.42 -17.67 4.27
CA GLY A 154 4.96 -16.49 5.01
C GLY A 154 5.18 -15.15 4.27
N THR A 155 5.85 -15.16 3.12
CA THR A 155 6.27 -13.98 2.36
C THR A 155 6.30 -14.27 0.86
N ILE A 156 6.25 -13.22 0.04
CA ILE A 156 6.50 -13.29 -1.40
C ILE A 156 7.86 -12.69 -1.78
N ASP A 157 8.66 -12.24 -0.80
CA ASP A 157 10.03 -11.80 -1.05
C ASP A 157 11.00 -12.99 -1.00
N VAL A 158 11.42 -13.45 -2.17
CA VAL A 158 12.37 -14.56 -2.31
C VAL A 158 13.71 -14.25 -1.65
N SER A 159 14.08 -12.97 -1.53
CA SER A 159 15.36 -12.59 -0.90
C SER A 159 15.39 -12.78 0.62
N THR A 160 14.24 -13.05 1.22
CA THR A 160 14.11 -13.29 2.67
C THR A 160 14.09 -14.77 3.03
N LEU A 161 14.26 -15.66 2.04
CA LEU A 161 14.29 -17.11 2.19
C LEU A 161 15.72 -17.65 2.24
#